data_AF-A0A2E6H229-F1
#
_entry.id   AF-A0A2E6H229-F1
#
_cell.length_a   1.000
_cell.length_b   1.000
_cell.length_c   1.000
_cell.angle_alpha   90.00
_cell.angle_beta   90.00
_cell.angle_gamma   90.00
#
_symmetry.space_group_name_H-M   'P 1'
#
loop_
_entity.id
_entity.type
_entity.pdbx_description
1 polymer ?
#
loop_
_entity_poly.entity_id
_entity_poly.type
_entity_poly.pdbx_seq_one_letter_code
_entity_poly.pdbx_strand_id
1 'polypeptide(L)'
;MEPAKPAPKVEGPRTWNGFLNHVHEISPATGHNLEQGNIISEPKKIGETLAVKLGFPKSAKVFYEYLSQQEVRTKILAELSVYYEVSLDKLELEFDLKGQEEEFHSVANIKDMKLEEAIKEKEKNMLDNQHLKMAESLFNTKVDKVIVNKKQ
;
A
#
# COMPACT_ATOMS: atom_id res chain seq x y z
N MET A 1 -17.81 0.07 32.12
CA MET A 1 -17.94 -0.40 30.73
C MET A 1 -17.93 0.84 29.86
N GLU A 2 -16.81 1.15 29.22
CA GLU A 2 -16.75 2.22 28.23
C GLU A 2 -17.51 1.78 26.96
N PRO A 3 -18.30 2.65 26.32
CA PRO A 3 -19.01 2.32 25.10
C PRO A 3 -18.00 2.16 23.95
N ALA A 4 -18.12 1.06 23.20
CA ALA A 4 -17.35 0.82 22.00
C ALA A 4 -17.56 1.97 21.01
N LYS A 5 -16.45 2.57 20.55
CA LYS A 5 -16.44 3.60 19.51
C LYS A 5 -17.19 3.06 18.28
N PRO A 6 -18.19 3.77 17.73
CA PRO A 6 -18.90 3.31 16.54
C PRO A 6 -17.91 3.20 15.38
N ALA A 7 -17.86 2.03 14.74
CA ALA A 7 -17.01 1.79 13.58
C ALA A 7 -17.35 2.81 12.46
N PRO A 8 -16.34 3.41 11.81
CA PRO A 8 -16.60 4.32 10.70
C PRO A 8 -17.31 3.55 9.58
N LYS A 9 -18.47 4.04 9.15
CA LYS A 9 -19.15 3.54 7.96
C LYS A 9 -18.29 3.91 6.75
N VAL A 10 -17.64 2.94 6.14
CA VAL A 10 -16.85 3.13 4.92
C VAL A 10 -17.81 3.22 3.74
N GLU A 11 -18.08 4.44 3.27
CA GLU A 11 -18.84 4.68 2.05
C GLU A 11 -17.92 4.48 0.82
N GLY A 12 -18.22 3.48 -0.02
CA GLY A 12 -17.48 3.19 -1.26
C GLY A 12 -17.24 1.70 -1.51
N PRO A 13 -16.63 1.33 -2.65
CA PRO A 13 -16.26 -0.05 -2.93
C PRO A 13 -15.23 -0.52 -1.89
N ARG A 14 -15.52 -1.66 -1.24
CA ARG A 14 -14.64 -2.28 -0.26
C ARG A 14 -13.46 -2.92 -0.97
N THR A 15 -12.41 -2.13 -1.14
CA THR A 15 -11.15 -2.53 -1.79
C THR A 15 -10.08 -2.86 -0.75
N TRP A 16 -9.04 -3.58 -1.19
CA TRP A 16 -7.86 -3.81 -0.36
C TRP A 16 -7.17 -2.52 0.11
N ASN A 17 -7.02 -1.54 -0.78
CA ASN A 17 -6.41 -0.26 -0.39
C ASN A 17 -7.24 0.48 0.67
N GLY A 18 -8.57 0.46 0.56
CA GLY A 18 -9.41 1.04 1.60
C GLY A 18 -9.30 0.30 2.93
N PHE A 19 -9.14 -1.03 2.90
CA PHE A 19 -8.87 -1.81 4.10
C PHE A 19 -7.53 -1.46 4.75
N LEU A 20 -6.45 -1.29 3.95
CA LEU A 20 -5.15 -0.86 4.46
C LEU A 20 -5.25 0.50 5.16
N ASN A 21 -5.98 1.45 4.58
CA ASN A 21 -6.21 2.76 5.19
C ASN A 21 -6.96 2.64 6.53
N HIS A 22 -8.03 1.82 6.57
CA HIS A 22 -8.77 1.52 7.80
C HIS A 22 -7.84 0.97 8.90
N VAL A 23 -6.99 0.00 8.55
CA VAL A 23 -6.04 -0.58 9.52
C VAL A 23 -5.02 0.45 9.97
N HIS A 24 -4.53 1.34 9.10
CA HIS A 24 -3.60 2.41 9.50
C HIS A 24 -4.21 3.39 10.51
N GLU A 25 -5.49 3.71 10.38
CA GLU A 25 -6.18 4.60 11.31
C GLU A 25 -6.29 4.00 12.73
N ILE A 26 -6.43 2.67 12.81
CA ILE A 26 -6.60 1.95 14.08
C ILE A 26 -5.25 1.54 14.67
N SER A 27 -4.38 0.99 13.83
CA SER A 27 -3.05 0.48 14.19
C SER A 27 -2.05 0.79 13.07
N PRO A 28 -1.37 1.94 13.14
CA PRO A 28 -0.36 2.33 12.15
C PRO A 28 0.73 1.27 11.96
N ALA A 29 1.14 0.59 13.04
CA ALA A 29 2.16 -0.45 12.98
C ALA A 29 1.69 -1.69 12.19
N THR A 30 0.45 -2.14 12.42
CA THR A 30 -0.12 -3.28 11.67
C THR A 30 -0.32 -2.91 10.20
N GLY A 31 -0.78 -1.68 9.93
CA GLY A 31 -0.92 -1.16 8.56
C GLY A 31 0.41 -1.18 7.82
N HIS A 32 1.48 -0.63 8.42
CA HIS A 32 2.82 -0.65 7.81
C HIS A 32 3.32 -2.07 7.54
N ASN A 33 3.08 -3.01 8.45
CA ASN A 33 3.50 -4.40 8.28
C ASN A 33 2.74 -5.09 7.13
N LEU A 34 1.44 -4.83 6.99
CA LEU A 34 0.64 -5.36 5.87
C LEU A 34 1.10 -4.80 4.51
N GLU A 35 1.55 -3.55 4.47
CA GLU A 35 2.07 -2.92 3.25
C GLU A 35 3.41 -3.50 2.76
N GLN A 36 4.10 -4.26 3.60
CA GLN A 36 5.28 -5.04 3.19
C GLN A 36 4.91 -6.27 2.35
N GLY A 37 3.63 -6.60 2.29
CA GLY A 37 3.06 -7.57 1.36
C GLY A 37 2.25 -6.88 0.26
N ASN A 38 1.52 -7.69 -0.50
CA ASN A 38 0.49 -7.23 -1.42
C ASN A 38 -0.57 -8.31 -1.59
N ILE A 39 -1.76 -7.95 -2.05
CA ILE A 39 -2.77 -8.95 -2.40
C ILE A 39 -2.34 -9.74 -3.62
N ILE A 40 -2.53 -11.06 -3.59
CA ILE A 40 -2.36 -11.94 -4.76
C ILE A 40 -3.57 -11.80 -5.68
N SER A 41 -4.74 -11.55 -5.09
CA SER A 41 -5.98 -11.26 -5.81
C SER A 41 -6.86 -10.39 -4.93
N GLU A 42 -7.68 -9.54 -5.54
CA GLU A 42 -8.68 -8.76 -4.82
C GLU A 42 -9.56 -9.66 -3.94
N PRO A 43 -9.89 -9.23 -2.70
CA PRO A 43 -10.81 -9.92 -1.83
C PRO A 43 -12.10 -10.27 -2.55
N LYS A 44 -12.45 -11.55 -2.57
CA LYS A 44 -13.62 -12.06 -3.29
C LYS A 44 -14.48 -12.93 -2.39
N LYS A 45 -15.80 -12.78 -2.53
CA LYS A 45 -16.77 -13.65 -1.87
C LYS A 45 -16.91 -14.94 -2.69
N ILE A 46 -16.57 -16.07 -2.08
CA ILE A 46 -16.76 -17.42 -2.62
C ILE A 46 -17.90 -18.05 -1.80
N GLY A 47 -19.11 -18.02 -2.35
CA GLY A 47 -20.31 -18.34 -1.58
C GLY A 47 -20.52 -17.30 -0.47
N GLU A 48 -20.53 -17.75 0.79
CA GLU A 48 -20.66 -16.87 1.96
C GLU A 48 -19.31 -16.45 2.56
N THR A 49 -18.21 -17.03 2.10
CA THR A 49 -16.87 -16.81 2.65
C THR A 49 -16.13 -15.72 1.88
N LEU A 50 -15.52 -14.77 2.59
CA LEU A 50 -14.58 -13.82 1.99
C LEU A 50 -13.16 -14.42 2.03
N ALA A 51 -12.59 -14.67 0.86
CA ALA A 51 -11.22 -15.15 0.73
C ALA A 51 -10.27 -13.98 0.47
N VAL A 52 -9.25 -13.85 1.30
CA VAL A 52 -8.21 -12.82 1.24
C VAL A 52 -6.85 -13.52 1.22
N LYS A 53 -6.06 -13.27 0.17
CA LYS A 53 -4.73 -13.88 0.01
C LYS A 53 -3.68 -12.80 -0.16
N LEU A 54 -2.71 -12.74 0.75
CA LEU A 54 -1.57 -11.82 0.65
C LEU A 54 -0.29 -12.60 0.35
N GLY A 55 0.49 -12.06 -0.56
CA GLY A 55 1.86 -12.47 -0.82
C GLY A 55 2.84 -11.55 -0.12
N PHE A 56 3.97 -12.11 0.29
CA PHE A 56 5.12 -11.36 0.78
C PHE A 56 6.37 -11.77 0.01
N PRO A 57 7.21 -10.82 -0.43
CA PRO A 57 8.51 -11.16 -0.98
C PRO A 57 9.40 -11.77 0.12
N LYS A 58 10.39 -12.59 -0.26
CA LYS A 58 11.35 -13.18 0.70
C LYS A 58 12.05 -12.14 1.59
N SER A 59 12.33 -10.95 1.06
CA SER A 59 12.92 -9.84 1.83
C SER A 59 12.01 -9.37 2.97
N ALA A 60 10.70 -9.57 2.85
CA ALA A 60 9.70 -9.22 3.86
C ALA A 60 9.32 -10.39 4.78
N LYS A 61 10.12 -11.46 4.84
CA LYS A 61 9.84 -12.67 5.64
C LYS A 61 9.53 -12.37 7.11
N VAL A 62 10.26 -11.43 7.71
CA VAL A 62 10.03 -10.98 9.10
C VAL A 62 8.61 -10.46 9.32
N PHE A 63 8.07 -9.69 8.37
CA PHE A 63 6.70 -9.17 8.45
C PHE A 63 5.68 -10.28 8.26
N TYR A 64 5.92 -11.20 7.31
CA TYR A 64 5.12 -12.41 7.14
C TYR A 64 5.05 -13.22 8.43
N GLU A 65 6.18 -13.48 9.08
CA GLU A 65 6.26 -14.26 10.33
C GLU A 65 5.50 -13.56 11.46
N TYR A 66 5.68 -12.25 11.60
CA TYR A 66 4.96 -11.45 12.59
C TYR A 66 3.44 -11.48 12.37
N LEU A 67 2.98 -11.23 11.14
CA LEU A 67 1.54 -11.20 10.82
C LEU A 67 0.91 -12.58 10.96
N SER A 68 1.67 -13.64 10.70
CA SER A 68 1.23 -15.04 10.84
C SER A 68 1.04 -15.48 12.30
N GLN A 69 1.54 -14.70 13.28
CA GLN A 69 1.30 -15.00 14.70
C GLN A 69 -0.19 -14.98 14.99
N GLN A 70 -0.69 -15.99 15.72
CA GLN A 70 -2.11 -16.20 15.95
C GLN A 70 -2.82 -14.96 16.51
N GLU A 71 -2.20 -14.28 17.47
CA GLU A 71 -2.76 -13.06 18.07
C GLU A 71 -2.92 -11.94 17.05
N VAL A 72 -1.89 -11.69 16.25
CA VAL A 72 -1.87 -10.64 15.22
C VAL A 72 -2.88 -10.97 14.12
N ARG A 73 -2.89 -12.22 13.66
CA ARG A 73 -3.84 -12.70 12.65
C ARG A 73 -5.30 -12.59 13.11
N THR A 74 -5.57 -12.88 14.38
CA THR A 74 -6.93 -12.74 14.96
C THR A 74 -7.38 -11.28 14.94
N LYS A 75 -6.48 -10.34 15.27
CA LYS A 75 -6.77 -8.89 15.17
C LYS A 75 -7.06 -8.47 13.73
N ILE A 76 -6.26 -8.94 12.76
CA ILE A 76 -6.48 -8.63 11.34
C ILE A 76 -7.82 -9.18 10.85
N LEU A 77 -8.19 -10.41 11.25
CA LEU A 77 -9.48 -11.00 10.93
C LEU A 77 -10.65 -10.19 11.54
N ALA A 78 -10.51 -9.68 12.76
CA ALA A 78 -11.50 -8.80 13.37
C ALA A 78 -11.66 -7.50 12.56
N GLU A 79 -10.57 -6.88 12.12
CA GLU A 79 -10.65 -5.68 11.28
C GLU A 79 -11.24 -5.98 9.90
N LEU A 80 -10.91 -7.12 9.29
CA LEU A 80 -11.53 -7.57 8.04
C LEU A 80 -13.03 -7.78 8.22
N SER A 81 -13.46 -8.36 9.34
CA SER A 81 -14.86 -8.59 9.66
C SER A 81 -15.64 -7.28 9.74
N VAL A 82 -15.07 -6.30 10.44
CA VAL A 82 -15.65 -4.95 10.58
C VAL A 82 -15.71 -4.25 9.22
N TYR A 83 -14.59 -4.21 8.49
CA TYR A 83 -14.49 -3.44 7.25
C TYR A 83 -15.33 -4.06 6.12
N TYR A 84 -15.32 -5.38 5.96
CA TYR A 84 -16.08 -6.08 4.92
C TYR A 84 -17.53 -6.40 5.30
N GLU A 85 -17.90 -6.21 6.57
CA GLU A 85 -19.18 -6.62 7.16
C GLU A 85 -19.48 -8.10 6.91
N VAL A 86 -18.50 -8.94 7.23
CA VAL A 86 -18.58 -10.40 7.10
C VAL A 86 -18.28 -11.02 8.46
N SER A 87 -19.03 -12.03 8.87
CA SER A 87 -18.79 -12.70 10.15
C SER A 87 -17.40 -13.36 10.19
N LEU A 88 -16.78 -13.39 11.37
CA LEU A 88 -15.43 -13.96 11.56
C LEU A 88 -15.29 -15.41 11.10
N ASP A 89 -16.34 -16.22 11.25
CA ASP A 89 -16.42 -17.61 10.79
C ASP A 89 -16.46 -17.77 9.27
N LYS A 90 -16.68 -16.67 8.55
CA LYS A 90 -16.78 -16.61 7.08
C LYS A 90 -15.61 -15.85 6.46
N LEU A 91 -14.49 -15.75 7.17
CA LEU A 91 -13.26 -15.12 6.69
C LEU A 91 -12.16 -16.14 6.55
N GLU A 92 -11.53 -16.15 5.39
CA GLU A 92 -10.29 -16.90 5.16
C GLU A 92 -9.18 -15.93 4.79
N LEU A 93 -8.17 -15.83 5.65
CA LEU A 93 -6.98 -15.03 5.44
C LEU A 93 -5.78 -15.95 5.25
N GLU A 94 -5.18 -15.95 4.08
CA GLU A 94 -4.00 -16.74 3.75
C GLU A 94 -2.81 -15.82 3.50
N PHE A 95 -1.68 -16.14 4.12
CA PHE A 95 -0.40 -15.50 3.84
C PHE A 95 0.50 -16.48 3.12
N ASP A 96 1.10 -16.03 2.03
CA ASP A 96 2.01 -16.80 1.21
C ASP A 96 3.36 -16.06 1.09
N LEU A 97 4.45 -16.79 1.32
CA LEU A 97 5.79 -16.25 1.12
C LEU A 97 6.19 -16.51 -0.33
N LYS A 98 6.06 -15.48 -1.17
CA LYS A 98 6.43 -15.54 -2.58
C LYS A 98 7.93 -15.73 -2.70
N GLY A 99 8.30 -16.94 -3.11
CA GLY A 99 9.66 -17.45 -3.05
C GLY A 99 10.63 -16.73 -4.01
N GLN A 100 10.55 -17.03 -5.30
CA GLN A 100 11.45 -16.53 -6.37
C GLN A 100 10.66 -15.89 -7.52
N GLU A 101 9.49 -15.29 -7.25
CA GLU A 101 8.84 -14.45 -8.25
C GLU A 101 9.53 -13.08 -8.21
N GLU A 102 10.50 -12.87 -9.12
CA GLU A 102 11.21 -11.59 -9.29
C GLU A 102 10.27 -10.40 -9.58
N GLU A 103 8.98 -10.65 -9.84
CA GLU A 103 7.97 -9.64 -10.17
C GLU A 103 6.98 -9.33 -9.04
N PHE A 104 7.07 -9.99 -7.87
CA PHE A 104 6.14 -9.70 -6.78
C PHE A 104 6.57 -8.46 -5.99
N HIS A 105 5.91 -7.34 -6.25
CA HIS A 105 6.13 -6.08 -5.55
C HIS A 105 5.14 -5.88 -4.40
N SER A 106 5.68 -5.55 -3.22
CA SER A 106 4.87 -5.11 -2.09
C SER A 106 4.17 -3.78 -2.37
N VAL A 107 3.13 -3.46 -1.61
CA VAL A 107 2.48 -2.14 -1.69
C VAL A 107 3.48 -1.02 -1.44
N ALA A 108 4.41 -1.20 -0.48
CA ALA A 108 5.49 -0.26 -0.21
C ALA A 108 6.39 -0.06 -1.45
N ASN A 109 6.84 -1.14 -2.11
CA ASN A 109 7.68 -1.01 -3.30
C ASN A 109 6.96 -0.29 -4.45
N ILE A 110 5.67 -0.60 -4.66
CA ILE A 110 4.87 0.08 -5.70
C ILE A 110 4.74 1.58 -5.40
N LYS A 111 4.57 1.96 -4.14
CA LYS A 111 4.51 3.38 -3.73
C LYS A 111 5.83 4.08 -3.99
N ASP A 112 6.96 3.47 -3.66
CA ASP A 112 8.29 4.04 -3.87
C ASP A 112 8.59 4.21 -5.36
N MET A 113 8.32 3.18 -6.18
CA MET A 113 8.49 3.25 -7.63
C MET A 113 7.66 4.38 -8.25
N LYS A 114 6.38 4.51 -7.87
CA LYS A 114 5.52 5.61 -8.33
C LYS A 114 6.02 6.99 -7.90
N LEU A 115 6.58 7.09 -6.70
CA LEU A 115 7.15 8.35 -6.22
C LEU A 115 8.38 8.74 -7.04
N GLU A 116 9.27 7.80 -7.32
CA GLU A 116 10.44 8.02 -8.17
C GLU A 116 10.05 8.40 -9.61
N GLU A 117 9.07 7.73 -10.19
CA GLU A 117 8.53 8.06 -11.51
C GLU A 117 7.94 9.47 -11.55
N ALA A 118 7.14 9.84 -10.55
CA ALA A 118 6.57 11.19 -10.44
C ALA A 118 7.65 12.28 -10.28
N ILE A 119 8.77 11.98 -9.62
CA ILE A 119 9.91 12.90 -9.52
C ILE A 119 10.60 13.05 -10.88
N LYS A 120 10.90 11.93 -11.56
CA LYS A 120 11.51 11.94 -12.90
C LYS A 120 10.65 12.67 -13.93
N GLU A 121 9.33 12.50 -13.86
CA GLU A 121 8.39 13.21 -14.72
C GLU A 121 8.40 14.72 -14.44
N LYS A 122 8.43 15.13 -13.16
CA LYS A 122 8.58 16.55 -12.80
C LYS A 122 9.90 17.14 -13.28
N GLU A 123 11.01 16.42 -13.15
CA GLU A 123 12.32 16.85 -13.65
C GLU A 123 12.29 17.03 -15.18
N LYS A 124 11.73 16.06 -15.92
CA LYS A 124 11.58 16.15 -17.37
C LYS A 124 10.70 17.32 -17.80
N ASN A 125 9.55 17.52 -17.16
CA ASN A 125 8.64 18.63 -17.46
C ASN A 125 9.27 20.00 -17.16
N MET A 126 10.13 20.09 -16.14
CA MET A 126 10.90 21.30 -15.86
C MET A 126 11.96 21.56 -16.94
N LEU A 127 12.72 20.54 -17.35
CA LEU A 127 13.70 20.66 -18.43
C LEU A 127 13.05 21.02 -19.78
N ASP A 128 11.83 20.53 -20.03
CA ASP A 128 11.10 20.80 -21.27
C ASP A 128 10.38 22.16 -21.28
N ASN A 129 10.42 22.90 -20.16
CA ASN A 129 9.73 24.17 -20.01
C ASN A 129 10.28 25.23 -20.99
N GLN A 130 9.38 25.89 -21.72
CA GLN A 130 9.71 26.92 -22.71
C GLN A 130 10.56 28.06 -22.13
N HIS A 131 10.36 28.45 -20.87
CA HIS A 131 11.16 29.50 -20.22
C HIS A 131 12.60 29.07 -19.97
N LEU A 132 12.82 27.80 -19.59
CA LEU A 132 14.16 27.25 -19.39
C LEU A 132 14.89 27.13 -20.73
N LYS A 133 14.23 26.62 -21.77
CA LYS A 133 14.79 26.59 -23.13
C LYS A 133 15.09 27.99 -23.68
N MET A 134 14.24 28.97 -23.37
CA MET A 134 14.48 30.36 -23.75
C MET A 134 15.68 30.93 -23.00
N ALA A 135 15.83 30.62 -21.71
CA ALA A 135 17.01 31.00 -20.93
C ALA A 135 18.30 30.32 -21.46
N GLU A 136 18.26 29.04 -21.82
CA GLU A 136 19.38 28.35 -22.47
C GLU A 136 19.79 29.06 -23.77
N SER A 137 18.80 29.49 -24.57
CA SER A 137 19.04 30.26 -25.79
C SER A 137 19.58 31.67 -25.52
N LEU A 138 19.20 32.32 -24.42
CA LEU A 138 19.63 33.67 -24.05
C LEU A 138 21.04 33.68 -23.46
N PHE A 139 21.42 32.64 -22.72
CA PHE A 139 22.71 32.54 -22.03
C PHE A 139 23.70 31.58 -22.72
N ASN A 140 23.31 31.00 -23.86
CA ASN A 140 24.09 30.05 -24.68
C ASN A 140 24.73 28.93 -23.83
N THR A 141 24.01 28.46 -22.83
CA THR A 141 24.46 27.47 -21.84
C THR A 141 23.34 26.45 -21.64
N LYS A 142 23.71 25.17 -21.59
CA LYS A 142 22.76 24.08 -21.34
C LYS A 142 22.55 23.90 -19.85
N VAL A 143 21.30 23.68 -19.44
CA VAL A 143 20.97 23.32 -18.06
C VAL A 143 21.25 21.84 -17.88
N ASP A 144 22.33 21.54 -17.18
CA ASP A 144 22.82 20.17 -16.98
C ASP A 144 22.08 19.41 -15.87
N LYS A 145 21.53 20.14 -14.87
CA LYS A 145 20.84 19.52 -13.72
C LYS A 145 19.79 20.44 -13.11
N VAL A 146 18.59 19.90 -12.86
CA VAL A 146 17.54 20.54 -12.06
C VAL A 146 17.47 19.84 -10.71
N ILE A 147 17.46 20.60 -9.61
CA ILE A 147 17.31 20.06 -8.25
C ILE A 147 16.00 20.56 -7.67
N VAL A 148 15.03 19.66 -7.47
CA VAL A 148 13.75 20.01 -6.86
C VAL A 148 13.86 19.89 -5.33
N ASN A 149 14.06 21.02 -4.65
CA ASN A 149 14.07 21.05 -3.19
C ASN A 149 12.64 20.93 -2.63
N LYS A 150 12.39 19.92 -1.79
CA LYS A 150 11.18 19.86 -0.95
C LYS A 150 11.28 20.97 0.11
N LYS A 151 10.44 22.01 0.03
CA LYS A 151 10.24 22.90 1.19
C LYS A 151 9.53 22.09 2.28
N GLN A 152 10.09 22.16 3.49
CA GLN A 152 9.51 21.60 4.73
C GLN A 152 8.13 22.18 5.01
#